data_AF-A0A7L2XPN8-F1
#
_entry.id   AF-A0A7L2XPN8-F1
#
_cell.length_a   1.000
_cell.length_b   1.000
_cell.length_c   1.000
_cell.angle_alpha   90.00
_cell.angle_beta   90.00
_cell.angle_gamma   90.00
#
_symmetry.space_group_name_H-M   'P 1'
#
loop_
_entity.id
_entity.type
_entity.pdbx_description
1 polymer ?
#
loop_
_entity_poly.entity_id
_entity_poly.type
_entity_poly.pdbx_seq_one_letter_code
_entity_poly.pdbx_strand_id
1 'polypeptide(L)' 'GGREVLKLLGYTEESGEGLSFPPPPGGPDPALVACVTADVIILRGELDLLLANQHPNPEFFTEILLGGDEVRLV' A
#
# COMPACT_ATOMS: atom_id res chain seq x y z
N GLY A 1 -1.50 3.75 -8.02
CA GLY A 1 -1.09 3.30 -6.66
C GLY A 1 -1.53 4.29 -5.61
N GLY A 2 -0.73 5.32 -5.31
CA GLY A 2 -0.98 6.22 -4.16
C GLY A 2 -2.36 6.89 -4.12
N ARG A 3 -2.89 7.37 -5.25
CA ARG A 3 -4.26 7.93 -5.32
C ARG A 3 -5.35 6.91 -4.94
N GLU A 4 -5.17 5.64 -5.26
CA GLU A 4 -6.12 4.59 -4.89
C GLU A 4 -6.07 4.31 -3.39
N VAL A 5 -4.89 4.39 -2.76
CA VAL A 5 -4.78 4.33 -1.29
C VAL A 5 -5.51 5.51 -0.64
N LEU A 6 -5.42 6.72 -1.20
CA LEU A 6 -6.21 7.86 -0.70
C LEU A 6 -7.72 7.62 -0.84
N LYS A 7 -8.18 7.00 -1.94
CA LYS A 7 -9.59 6.61 -2.09
C LYS A 7 -10.01 5.59 -1.02
N LEU A 8 -9.15 4.63 -0.67
CA LEU A 8 -9.40 3.69 0.44
C LEU A 8 -9.51 4.40 1.81
N LEU A 9 -8.83 5.53 2.00
CA LEU A 9 -8.96 6.37 3.20
C LEU A 9 -10.23 7.23 3.22
N GLY A 10 -11.02 7.23 2.14
CA GLY A 10 -12.27 7.99 2.02
C GLY A 10 -12.19 9.25 1.17
N TYR A 11 -11.07 9.52 0.50
CA TYR A 11 -10.95 10.64 -0.46
C TYR A 11 -11.56 10.24 -1.81
N THR A 12 -12.89 10.10 -1.87
CA THR A 12 -13.60 9.53 -3.03
C THR A 12 -14.05 10.57 -4.05
N GLU A 13 -14.15 11.85 -3.66
CA GLU A 13 -14.55 12.91 -4.59
C GLU A 13 -13.36 13.33 -5.44
N GLU A 14 -13.45 13.10 -6.75
CA GLU A 14 -12.43 13.46 -7.72
C GLU A 14 -12.82 14.77 -8.41
N SER A 15 -12.05 15.82 -8.14
CA SER A 15 -12.11 17.09 -8.86
C SER A 15 -10.85 17.24 -9.71
N GLY A 16 -10.90 18.06 -10.75
CA GLY A 16 -9.74 18.27 -11.64
C GLY A 16 -8.44 18.67 -10.92
N GLU A 17 -8.55 19.18 -9.69
CA GLU A 17 -7.45 19.63 -8.85
C GLU A 17 -7.02 18.61 -7.76
N GLY A 18 -7.78 17.53 -7.51
CA GLY A 18 -7.40 16.56 -6.48
C GLY A 18 -8.55 15.70 -5.94
N LEU A 19 -8.25 15.02 -4.83
CA LEU A 19 -9.20 14.16 -4.12
C LEU A 19 -9.64 14.81 -2.81
N SER A 20 -10.93 14.74 -2.50
CA SER A 20 -11.51 15.21 -1.24
C SER A 20 -12.46 14.19 -0.63
N PHE A 21 -12.79 14.38 0.64
CA PHE A 21 -13.89 13.65 1.26
C PHE A 21 -15.24 14.08 0.64
N PRO A 22 -16.25 13.21 0.65
CA PRO A 22 -17.63 13.59 0.35
C PRO A 22 -18.12 14.71 1.26
N PRO A 23 -19.07 15.55 0.81
CA PRO A 23 -19.68 16.56 1.65
C PRO A 23 -20.40 15.93 2.85
N PRO A 24 -20.54 16.65 3.98
CA PRO A 24 -21.27 16.17 5.16
C PRO A 24 -22.68 15.66 4.81
N PRO A 25 -23.14 14.55 5.43
CA PRO A 25 -22.55 13.86 6.59
C PRO A 25 -21.41 12.88 6.25
N GLY A 26 -20.95 12.82 4.99
CA GLY A 26 -19.80 12.00 4.60
C GLY A 26 -18.52 12.43 5.31
N GLY A 27 -17.72 11.45 5.73
CA GLY A 27 -16.46 11.64 6.45
C GLY A 27 -15.68 10.33 6.53
N PRO A 28 -14.45 10.36 7.06
CA PRO A 28 -13.64 9.15 7.18
C PRO A 28 -14.29 8.15 8.12
N ASP A 29 -14.28 6.88 7.74
CA ASP A 29 -14.54 5.77 8.67
C ASP A 29 -13.25 5.52 9.49
N PRO A 30 -13.25 5.78 10.81
CA PRO A 30 -12.04 5.63 11.62
C PRO A 30 -11.47 4.21 11.61
N ALA A 31 -12.33 3.18 11.55
CA ALA A 31 -11.89 1.80 11.53
C ALA A 31 -11.20 1.47 10.21
N LEU A 32 -11.78 1.90 9.09
CA LEU A 32 -11.19 1.71 7.77
C LEU A 32 -9.85 2.45 7.63
N VAL A 33 -9.80 3.72 8.07
CA VAL A 33 -8.57 4.52 8.06
C VAL A 33 -7.47 3.84 8.87
N ALA A 34 -7.79 3.32 10.06
CA ALA A 34 -6.84 2.60 10.89
C ALA A 34 -6.30 1.34 10.20
N CYS A 35 -7.18 0.53 9.59
CA CYS A 35 -6.77 -0.67 8.86
C CYS A 35 -5.85 -0.34 7.68
N VAL A 36 -6.26 0.58 6.79
CA VAL A 36 -5.45 0.97 5.62
C VAL A 36 -4.11 1.57 6.05
N THR A 37 -4.10 2.35 7.12
CA THR A 37 -2.85 2.93 7.66
C THR A 37 -1.91 1.85 8.20
N ALA A 38 -2.45 0.84 8.90
CA ALA A 38 -1.65 -0.29 9.39
C ALA A 38 -1.01 -1.05 8.22
N ASP A 39 -1.77 -1.38 7.18
CA ASP A 39 -1.26 -2.07 6.00
C ASP A 39 -0.15 -1.28 5.28
N VAL A 40 -0.34 0.03 5.12
CA VAL A 40 0.67 0.92 4.51
C VAL A 40 1.96 0.99 5.34
N ILE A 41 1.84 1.06 6.66
CA ILE A 41 2.99 1.10 7.57
C ILE A 41 3.74 -0.23 7.57
N ILE A 42 3.00 -1.36 7.60
CA ILE A 42 3.59 -2.70 7.56
C ILE A 42 4.33 -2.91 6.24
N LEU A 43 3.69 -2.63 5.10
CA LEU A 43 4.33 -2.76 3.79
C LEU A 43 5.60 -1.90 3.71
N ARG A 44 5.56 -0.65 4.20
CA ARG A 44 6.76 0.19 4.28
C ARG A 44 7.86 -0.47 5.12
N GLY A 45 7.53 -0.98 6.30
CA GLY A 45 8.48 -1.66 7.18
C GLY A 45 9.09 -2.92 6.56
N GLU A 46 8.29 -3.73 5.86
CA GLU A 46 8.77 -4.89 5.11
C GLU A 46 9.74 -4.48 4.00
N LEU A 47 9.42 -3.43 3.23
CA LEU A 47 10.31 -2.89 2.19
C LEU A 47 11.61 -2.33 2.78
N ASP A 48 11.55 -1.61 3.90
CA ASP A 48 12.74 -1.09 4.58
C ASP A 48 13.67 -2.25 5.03
N LEU A 49 13.09 -3.33 5.57
CA LEU A 49 13.84 -4.54 5.96
C LEU A 49 14.40 -5.30 4.75
N LEU A 50 13.70 -5.35 3.62
CA LEU A 50 14.21 -5.94 2.37
C LEU A 50 15.41 -5.15 1.84
N LEU A 51 15.31 -3.82 1.81
CA LEU A 51 16.41 -2.95 1.37
C LEU A 51 17.63 -3.06 2.29
N ALA A 52 17.42 -3.31 3.58
CA ALA A 52 18.48 -3.57 4.55
C ALA A 52 19.03 -5.01 4.51
N ASN A 53 18.48 -5.88 3.65
CA ASN A 53 18.78 -7.32 3.60
C ASN A 53 18.59 -8.04 4.96
N GLN A 54 17.56 -7.62 5.70
CA GLN A 54 17.19 -8.11 7.04
C GLN A 54 15.75 -8.64 7.09
N HIS A 55 15.07 -8.71 5.95
CA HIS A 55 13.70 -9.22 5.91
C HIS A 55 13.66 -10.70 6.37
N PRO A 56 12.73 -11.10 7.25
CA PRO A 56 12.65 -12.49 7.73
C PRO A 56 12.37 -13.52 6.64
N ASN A 57 11.76 -13.09 5.53
CA ASN A 57 11.41 -13.95 4.41
C ASN A 57 11.63 -13.21 3.07
N PRO A 58 12.87 -13.06 2.60
CA PRO A 58 13.18 -12.27 1.40
C PRO A 58 12.80 -13.01 0.10
N GLU A 59 12.83 -14.34 0.09
CA GLU A 59 12.52 -15.20 -1.07
C GLU A 59 11.10 -14.95 -1.61
N PHE A 60 10.13 -14.74 -0.72
CA PHE A 60 8.74 -14.42 -1.08
C PHE A 60 8.64 -13.15 -1.93
N PHE A 61 9.44 -12.13 -1.62
CA PHE A 61 9.45 -10.89 -2.39
C PHE A 61 10.21 -11.04 -3.70
N THR A 62 11.20 -11.92 -3.79
CA THR A 62 11.88 -12.26 -5.05
C THR A 62 10.88 -12.82 -6.06
N GLU A 63 10.02 -13.76 -5.65
CA GLU A 63 8.99 -14.33 -6.53
C GLU A 63 7.98 -13.28 -7.01
N ILE A 64 7.54 -12.40 -6.10
CA ILE A 64 6.56 -11.34 -6.40
C ILE A 64 7.14 -10.25 -7.29
N LEU A 65 8.38 -9.81 -7.04
CA LEU A 65 8.98 -8.65 -7.71
C LEU A 65 9.66 -9.01 -9.03
N LEU A 66 10.30 -10.18 -9.11
CA LEU A 66 11.01 -10.61 -10.31
C LEU A 66 10.16 -11.52 -11.21
N GLY A 67 8.99 -11.95 -10.72
CA GLY A 67 8.17 -12.96 -11.39
C GLY A 67 8.81 -14.34 -11.24
N GLY A 68 8.04 -15.31 -10.73
CA GLY A 68 8.50 -16.66 -10.37
C GLY A 68 9.09 -17.57 -11.46
N ASP A 69 9.66 -17.03 -12.54
CA ASP A 69 10.26 -17.80 -13.65
C ASP A 69 11.68 -17.38 -14.09
N GLU A 70 12.29 -16.32 -13.53
CA GLU A 70 13.67 -15.93 -13.92
C GLU A 70 14.80 -16.43 -12.99
N VAL A 71 14.48 -17.16 -11.90
CA VAL A 71 15.52 -17.83 -11.08
C VAL A 71 15.67 -19.31 -11.49
N ARG A 72 15.70 -19.57 -12.79
CA ARG A 72 16.21 -20.82 -13.39
C ARG A 72 17.17 -20.47 -14.53
N LEU A 73 18.31 -19.89 -14.18
CA LEU A 73 19.45 -19.81 -15.09
C LEU A 73 20.74 -20.13 -14.33
N VAL A 74 21.00 -21.43 -14.11
CA VAL A 74 22.17 -22.21 -14.57
C VAL A 74 22.15 -23.62 -13.99
#